data_AF-A0A0W1JIL7-F1
#
_entry.id   AF-A0A0W1JIL7-F1
#
_cell.length_a   1.000
_cell.length_b   1.000
_cell.length_c   1.000
_cell.angle_alpha   90.00
_cell.angle_beta   90.00
_cell.angle_gamma   90.00
#
_symmetry.space_group_name_H-M   'P 1'
#
loop_
_entity.id
_entity.type
_entity.pdbx_description
1 polymer ?
#
loop_
_entity_poly.entity_id
_entity_poly.type
_entity_poly.pdbx_seq_one_letter_code
_entity_poly.pdbx_strand_id
1 'polypeptide(L)'
;MAISNDDLFKLVKILPEEAKQSAYDFLKFLINGSRRPDWIEIEKMESENIPLSKEEERQMRNTDFLSWEDAMHELDLPTDIKP
;
A
#
# COMPACT_ATOMS: atom_id res chain seq x y z
N MET A 1 7.28 3.47 -25.33
CA MET A 1 6.43 2.45 -25.98
C MET A 1 5.01 2.68 -25.51
N ALA A 2 4.07 2.98 -26.42
CA ALA A 2 2.65 3.05 -26.06
C ALA A 2 2.05 1.65 -26.22
N ILE A 3 1.40 1.14 -25.18
CA ILE A 3 0.66 -0.12 -25.22
C ILE A 3 -0.75 0.20 -25.73
N SER A 4 -1.30 -0.62 -26.63
CA SER A 4 -2.66 -0.42 -27.13
C SER A 4 -3.71 -0.87 -26.09
N ASN A 5 -4.90 -0.26 -26.11
CA ASN A 5 -6.00 -0.69 -25.24
C ASN A 5 -6.40 -2.15 -25.50
N ASP A 6 -6.30 -2.60 -26.75
CA ASP A 6 -6.61 -3.98 -27.13
C ASP A 6 -5.62 -4.97 -26.51
N ASP A 7 -4.33 -4.62 -26.45
CA ASP A 7 -3.32 -5.47 -25.84
C ASP A 7 -3.45 -5.52 -24.32
N LEU A 8 -3.83 -4.41 -23.68
CA LEU A 8 -4.15 -4.39 -22.25
C LEU A 8 -5.37 -5.28 -21.95
N PHE A 9 -6.41 -5.21 -22.78
CA PHE A 9 -7.60 -6.03 -22.61
C PHE A 9 -7.32 -7.53 -22.80
N LYS A 10 -6.50 -7.88 -23.78
CA LYS A 10 -6.03 -9.27 -23.96
C LYS A 10 -5.24 -9.76 -22.75
N LEU A 11 -4.40 -8.90 -22.17
CA LEU A 11 -3.59 -9.24 -20.99
C LEU A 11 -4.47 -9.53 -19.77
N VAL A 12 -5.48 -8.70 -19.49
CA VAL A 12 -6.42 -8.94 -18.39
C VAL A 12 -7.23 -10.22 -18.61
N LYS A 13 -7.56 -10.55 -19.87
CA LYS A 13 -8.31 -11.77 -20.21
C LYS A 13 -7.56 -13.07 -19.93
N ILE A 14 -6.24 -13.08 -20.07
CA ILE A 14 -5.43 -14.30 -19.88
C ILE A 14 -5.01 -14.52 -18.41
N LEU A 15 -5.29 -13.56 -17.52
CA LEU A 15 -4.96 -13.70 -16.11
C LEU A 15 -5.79 -14.83 -15.44
N PRO A 16 -5.20 -15.59 -14.51
CA PRO A 16 -5.95 -16.44 -13.59
C PRO A 16 -7.00 -15.65 -12.82
N GLU A 17 -8.10 -16.29 -12.44
CA GLU A 17 -9.21 -15.61 -11.76
C GLU A 17 -8.78 -14.95 -10.44
N GLU A 18 -7.87 -15.60 -9.69
CA GLU A 18 -7.34 -15.03 -8.45
C GLU A 18 -6.52 -13.74 -8.69
N ALA A 19 -5.89 -13.61 -9.86
CA ALA A 19 -5.05 -12.48 -10.22
C ALA A 19 -5.83 -11.32 -10.85
N LYS A 20 -7.04 -11.55 -11.38
CA LYS A 20 -7.86 -10.50 -12.01
C LYS A 20 -8.25 -9.40 -11.02
N GLN A 21 -8.60 -9.79 -9.79
CA GLN A 21 -8.92 -8.83 -8.73
C GLN A 21 -7.72 -7.93 -8.42
N SER A 22 -6.55 -8.54 -8.25
CA SER A 22 -5.30 -7.81 -7.99
C SER A 22 -4.93 -6.86 -9.14
N ALA A 23 -5.10 -7.30 -10.39
CA ALA A 23 -4.84 -6.47 -11.57
C ALA A 23 -5.83 -5.29 -11.67
N TYR A 24 -7.10 -5.51 -11.35
CA TYR A 24 -8.11 -4.46 -11.29
C TYR A 24 -7.81 -3.43 -10.20
N ASP A 25 -7.45 -3.88 -9.01
CA ASP A 25 -7.10 -3.02 -7.89
C ASP A 25 -5.83 -2.21 -8.19
N PHE A 26 -4.85 -2.83 -8.86
CA PHE A 26 -3.65 -2.12 -9.31
C PHE A 26 -3.95 -1.07 -10.38
N LEU A 27 -4.78 -1.38 -11.38
CA LEU A 27 -5.21 -0.40 -12.38
C LEU A 27 -5.98 0.77 -11.73
N LYS A 28 -6.85 0.49 -10.76
CA LYS A 28 -7.51 1.53 -9.93
C LYS A 28 -6.51 2.36 -9.14
N PHE A 29 -5.52 1.71 -8.53
CA PHE A 29 -4.45 2.40 -7.83
C PHE A 29 -3.68 3.31 -8.77
N LEU A 30 -3.39 2.90 -10.02
CA LEU A 30 -2.73 3.77 -10.98
C LEU A 30 -3.59 4.98 -11.37
N ILE A 31 -4.92 4.83 -11.45
CA ILE A 31 -5.83 5.96 -11.70
C ILE A 31 -5.80 6.96 -10.54
N ASN A 32 -5.79 6.47 -9.30
CA ASN A 32 -5.88 7.33 -8.11
C ASN A 32 -4.52 7.82 -7.59
N GLY A 33 -3.48 7.00 -7.73
CA GLY A 33 -2.15 7.16 -7.15
C GLY A 33 -1.09 7.69 -8.13
N SER A 34 -1.41 7.84 -9.43
CA SER A 34 -0.56 8.58 -10.36
C SER A 34 -0.51 10.09 -10.06
N ARG A 35 -1.33 10.56 -9.11
CA ARG A 35 -1.24 11.91 -8.51
C ARG A 35 -0.56 11.89 -7.14
N ARG A 36 0.43 11.01 -6.92
CA ARG A 36 1.33 11.23 -5.78
C ARG A 36 1.94 12.63 -5.97
N PRO A 37 1.81 13.53 -4.98
CA PRO A 37 2.46 14.83 -5.07
C PRO A 37 3.95 14.60 -5.30
N ASP A 38 4.54 15.45 -6.14
CA ASP A 38 5.98 15.44 -6.33
C ASP A 38 6.65 15.51 -4.94
N TRP A 39 7.80 14.88 -4.76
CA TRP A 39 8.54 14.98 -3.48
C TRP A 39 8.80 16.46 -3.14
N ILE A 40 8.98 17.30 -4.16
CA ILE A 40 9.10 18.75 -4.05
C ILE A 40 7.79 19.42 -3.59
N GLU A 41 6.63 18.88 -3.97
CA GLU A 41 5.33 19.35 -3.48
C GLU A 41 5.11 18.92 -2.03
N ILE A 42 5.45 17.68 -1.66
CA ILE A 42 5.37 17.17 -0.28
C ILE A 42 6.24 18.00 0.67
N GLU A 43 7.47 18.33 0.26
CA GLU A 43 8.38 19.16 1.07
C GLU A 43 7.82 20.56 1.34
N LYS A 44 6.98 21.08 0.43
CA LYS A 44 6.32 22.39 0.56
C LYS A 44 4.98 22.33 1.27
N MET A 45 4.44 21.15 1.55
CA MET A 45 3.20 21.02 2.30
C MET A 45 3.43 21.42 3.76
N GLU A 46 2.43 22.05 4.37
CA GLU A 46 2.48 22.33 5.80
C GLU A 46 2.52 21.03 6.59
N SER A 47 3.37 20.98 7.61
CA SER A 47 3.40 19.86 8.53
C SER A 47 2.02 19.72 9.19
N GLU A 48 1.43 18.54 9.11
CA GLU A 48 0.19 18.26 9.80
C GLU A 48 0.44 18.37 11.32
N ASN A 49 -0.31 19.24 12.01
CA ASN A 49 -0.25 19.38 13.47
C ASN A 49 -1.10 18.31 14.17
N ILE A 50 -1.14 17.11 13.60
CA ILE A 50 -1.87 15.98 14.19
C ILE A 50 -0.98 15.42 15.29
N PRO A 51 -1.45 15.43 16.56
CA PRO A 51 -0.68 14.81 17.64
C PRO A 51 -0.54 13.32 17.37
N LEU A 52 0.59 12.75 17.77
CA LEU A 52 0.80 11.32 17.71
C LEU A 52 -0.35 10.60 18.41
N SER A 53 -0.82 9.52 17.80
CA SER A 53 -1.70 8.57 18.46
C SER A 53 -1.00 7.93 19.65
N LYS A 54 -1.77 7.34 20.56
CA LYS A 54 -1.22 6.62 21.72
C LYS A 54 -0.24 5.52 21.32
N GLU A 55 -0.47 4.89 20.18
CA GLU A 55 0.39 3.83 19.65
C GLU A 55 1.68 4.40 19.07
N GLU A 56 1.61 5.48 18.28
CA GLU A 56 2.81 6.14 17.78
C GLU A 56 3.66 6.73 18.92
N GLU A 57 3.03 7.27 19.96
CA GLU A 57 3.74 7.67 21.18
C GLU A 57 4.41 6.49 21.89
N ARG A 58 3.81 5.30 21.85
CA ARG A 58 4.40 4.07 22.42
C ARG A 58 5.60 3.62 21.58
N GLN A 59 5.47 3.63 20.27
CA GLN A 59 6.54 3.29 19.32
C GLN A 59 7.71 4.27 19.40
N MET A 60 7.46 5.58 19.51
CA MET A 60 8.53 6.58 19.67
C MET A 60 9.31 6.43 20.98
N ARG A 61 8.71 5.83 22.01
CA ARG A 61 9.38 5.56 23.29
C ARG A 61 10.07 4.20 23.33
N ASN A 62 9.75 3.30 22.40
CA ASN A 62 10.26 1.94 22.37
C ASN A 62 11.26 1.80 21.21
N THR A 63 12.54 1.65 21.53
CA THR A 63 13.61 1.54 20.52
C THR A 63 13.83 0.12 20.02
N ASP A 64 13.06 -0.84 20.55
CA ASP A 64 13.16 -2.24 20.20
C ASP A 64 12.35 -2.55 18.93
N PHE A 65 12.92 -3.42 18.09
CA PHE A 65 12.23 -3.92 16.91
C PHE A 65 11.06 -4.83 17.35
N LEU A 66 9.88 -4.60 16.78
CA LEU A 66 8.74 -5.53 16.92
C LEU A 66 9.03 -6.78 16.08
N SER A 67 8.78 -7.96 16.65
CA SER A 67 8.82 -9.18 15.85
C SER A 67 7.67 -9.18 14.84
N TRP A 68 7.84 -9.92 13.75
CA TRP A 68 6.79 -10.07 12.74
C TRP A 68 5.50 -10.66 13.34
N GLU A 69 5.63 -11.57 14.30
CA GLU A 69 4.50 -12.19 15.01
C GLU A 69 3.75 -11.16 15.86
N ASP A 70 4.47 -10.31 16.59
CA ASP A 70 3.88 -9.23 17.38
C ASP A 70 3.15 -8.21 16.48
N ALA A 71 3.78 -7.84 15.35
CA ALA A 71 3.18 -6.91 14.39
C ALA A 71 1.89 -7.46 13.77
N MET A 72 1.84 -8.76 13.45
CA MET A 72 0.63 -9.40 12.94
C MET A 72 -0.50 -9.40 13.97
N HIS A 73 -0.19 -9.71 15.23
CA HIS A 73 -1.17 -9.71 16.31
C HIS A 73 -1.71 -8.30 16.58
N GLU A 74 -0.87 -7.28 16.54
CA GLU A 74 -1.27 -5.88 16.79
C GLU A 74 -2.12 -5.30 15.66
N LEU A 75 -1.86 -5.68 14.41
CA LEU A 75 -2.55 -5.17 13.22
C LEU A 75 -3.76 -6.02 12.80
N ASP A 76 -4.13 -7.02 13.61
CA ASP A 76 -5.17 -8.01 13.31
C ASP A 76 -4.99 -8.64 11.91
N LEU A 77 -3.72 -8.89 11.56
CA LEU A 77 -3.38 -9.47 10.27
C LEU A 77 -3.60 -10.98 10.32
N PRO A 78 -3.96 -11.61 9.19
CA PRO A 78 -4.09 -13.06 9.13
C PRO A 78 -2.77 -13.72 9.55
N THR A 79 -2.81 -14.44 10.67
CA THR A 79 -1.66 -15.21 11.19
C THR A 79 -1.37 -16.48 10.40
N ASP A 80 -2.25 -16.80 9.44
CA ASP A 80 -2.21 -18.03 8.65
C ASP A 80 -1.31 -17.85 7.41
N ILE A 81 -0.02 -17.59 7.65
CA ILE A 81 1.00 -17.72 6.61
C ILE A 81 1.37 -19.20 6.54
N LYS A 82 0.74 -19.95 5.62
CA LYS A 82 1.17 -21.33 5.34
C LYS A 82 2.60 -21.34 4.78
N PRO A 83 3.44 -22.31 5.20
CA PRO A 83 4.80 -22.46 4.68
C PRO A 83 4.84 -22.81 3.19
#